data_AF-A0A1G7KBK5-F1
#
_entry.id   AF-A0A1G7KBK5-F1
#
_cell.length_a   1.000
_cell.length_b   1.000
_cell.length_c   1.000
_cell.angle_alpha   90.00
_cell.angle_beta   90.00
_cell.angle_gamma   90.00
#
_symmetry.space_group_name_H-M   'P 1'
#
loop_
_entity.id
_entity.type
_entity.pdbx_description
1 polymer ?
#
loop_
_entity_poly.entity_id
_entity_poly.type
_entity_poly.pdbx_seq_one_letter_code
_entity_poly.pdbx_strand_id
1 'polypeptide(L)'
;MKKTGNSFKVPEGYFDNFTSKLLDNLLEEAAITPKNEGFKVPDGYFENFNKELEAKLETKEPKVIALKSYKKYYYAAASIAAAITIAIGLNLNKTPELSFDDLADVDIENYFDSNESSLSSYDIAEIIPVDELEIYDVIDNHLSDENVMDYLENNIDDFDELNIESNE
;
A
#
# COMPACT_ATOMS: atom_id res chain seq x y z
N MET A 1 -38.20 -7.73 -8.86
CA MET A 1 -39.24 -7.41 -7.85
C MET A 1 -39.52 -8.65 -7.02
N LYS A 2 -39.17 -8.65 -5.73
CA LYS A 2 -39.30 -9.81 -4.83
C LYS A 2 -40.70 -9.78 -4.21
N LYS A 3 -41.60 -10.70 -4.60
CA LYS A 3 -42.91 -10.87 -3.94
C LYS A 3 -42.68 -11.54 -2.57
N THR A 4 -42.98 -10.83 -1.50
CA THR A 4 -43.09 -11.38 -0.15
C THR A 4 -44.34 -12.25 -0.09
N GLY A 5 -44.20 -13.53 -0.41
CA GLY A 5 -45.27 -14.51 -0.30
C GLY A 5 -45.43 -14.92 1.15
N ASN A 6 -46.38 -14.31 1.87
CA ASN A 6 -46.85 -14.85 3.13
C ASN A 6 -47.55 -16.18 2.82
N SER A 7 -46.87 -17.30 3.02
CA SER A 7 -47.30 -18.65 2.65
C SER A 7 -48.23 -19.32 3.69
N PHE A 8 -48.81 -18.55 4.61
CA PHE A 8 -49.84 -19.06 5.52
C PHE A 8 -51.20 -19.00 4.84
N LYS A 9 -51.63 -20.13 4.26
CA LYS A 9 -53.01 -20.33 3.80
C LYS A 9 -53.76 -21.07 4.91
N VAL A 10 -54.83 -20.47 5.41
CA VAL A 10 -55.75 -21.17 6.31
C VAL A 10 -56.71 -22.04 5.49
N PRO A 11 -57.20 -23.16 6.04
CA PRO A 11 -58.24 -23.96 5.40
C PRO A 11 -59.51 -23.14 5.14
N GLU A 12 -60.22 -23.50 4.08
CA GLU A 12 -61.53 -22.93 3.77
C GLU A 12 -62.50 -23.13 4.94
N GLY A 13 -63.22 -22.08 5.33
CA GLY A 13 -64.16 -22.11 6.45
C GLY A 13 -63.52 -22.20 7.85
N TYR A 14 -62.21 -21.97 7.99
CA TYR A 14 -61.54 -21.98 9.29
C TYR A 14 -62.16 -20.96 10.25
N PHE A 15 -62.26 -19.69 9.83
CA PHE A 15 -62.78 -18.62 10.69
C PHE A 15 -64.29 -18.69 10.88
N ASP A 16 -65.03 -19.14 9.85
CA ASP A 16 -66.50 -19.25 9.92
C ASP A 16 -66.94 -20.27 10.97
N ASN A 17 -66.18 -21.35 11.13
CA ASN A 17 -66.47 -22.41 12.10
C ASN A 17 -65.66 -22.29 13.39
N PHE A 18 -64.76 -21.30 13.49
CA PHE A 18 -63.87 -21.14 14.64
C PHE A 18 -64.67 -20.90 15.93
N THR A 19 -65.61 -19.96 15.89
CA THR A 19 -66.40 -19.58 17.07
C THR A 19 -67.24 -20.75 17.58
N SER A 20 -67.88 -21.50 16.69
CA SER A 20 -68.68 -22.67 17.06
C SER A 20 -67.80 -23.76 17.68
N LYS A 21 -66.67 -24.08 17.04
CA LYS A 21 -65.71 -25.05 17.59
C LYS A 21 -65.15 -24.61 18.94
N LEU A 22 -64.83 -23.34 19.11
CA LEU A 22 -64.32 -22.80 20.38
C LEU A 22 -65.39 -22.91 21.48
N LEU A 23 -66.64 -22.56 21.18
CA LEU A 23 -67.76 -22.66 22.11
C LEU A 23 -68.04 -24.11 22.49
N ASP A 24 -68.05 -25.03 21.52
CA ASP A 24 -68.25 -26.46 21.75
C ASP A 24 -67.17 -27.04 22.68
N ASN A 25 -65.89 -26.66 22.47
CA ASN A 25 -64.79 -27.06 23.35
C ASN A 25 -64.83 -26.38 24.75
N LEU A 26 -65.46 -25.22 24.88
CA LEU A 26 -65.63 -24.50 26.15
C LEU A 26 -66.81 -25.03 26.99
N LEU A 27 -67.83 -25.59 26.35
CA LEU A 27 -68.99 -26.17 27.04
C LEU A 27 -68.72 -27.59 27.54
N GLU A 28 -67.70 -28.26 26.98
CA GLU A 28 -67.18 -29.53 27.48
C GLU A 28 -66.32 -29.27 28.74
N GLU A 29 -66.97 -29.18 29.90
CA GLU A 29 -66.44 -28.76 31.22
C GLU A 29 -65.19 -29.53 31.69
N ALA A 30 -64.82 -30.63 31.01
CA ALA A 30 -63.66 -31.47 31.32
C ALA A 30 -62.41 -31.21 30.44
N ALA A 31 -62.51 -30.46 29.34
CA ALA A 31 -61.44 -30.39 28.32
C ALA A 31 -60.51 -29.18 28.45
N ILE A 32 -60.89 -28.14 29.19
CA ILE A 32 -60.21 -26.82 29.13
C ILE A 32 -59.07 -26.70 30.14
N THR A 33 -59.02 -27.53 31.17
CA THR A 33 -57.93 -27.56 32.14
C THR A 33 -57.60 -28.99 32.51
N PRO A 34 -56.63 -29.62 31.84
CA PRO A 34 -56.02 -30.82 32.38
C PRO A 34 -55.44 -30.42 33.73
N LYS A 35 -55.87 -31.07 34.83
CA LYS A 35 -55.45 -30.71 36.21
C LYS A 35 -53.93 -30.69 36.42
N ASN A 36 -53.17 -31.20 35.46
CA ASN A 36 -51.71 -31.25 35.43
C ASN A 36 -51.05 -30.54 34.23
N GLU A 37 -51.81 -29.91 33.33
CA GLU A 37 -51.25 -29.15 32.19
C GLU A 37 -51.47 -27.65 32.43
N GLY A 38 -50.62 -27.12 33.29
CA GLY A 38 -50.47 -25.69 33.51
C GLY A 38 -49.02 -25.42 33.87
N PHE A 39 -48.55 -24.20 33.62
CA PHE A 39 -47.23 -23.79 34.08
C PHE A 39 -47.25 -23.76 35.62
N LYS A 40 -46.71 -24.80 36.24
CA LYS A 40 -46.44 -24.81 37.67
C LYS A 40 -45.24 -23.89 37.91
N VAL A 41 -45.43 -22.88 38.75
CA VAL A 41 -44.30 -22.08 39.23
C VAL A 41 -43.43 -22.94 40.14
N PRO A 42 -42.10 -22.75 40.14
CA PRO A 42 -41.22 -23.42 41.08
C PRO A 42 -41.62 -23.14 42.54
N ASP A 43 -41.36 -24.10 43.42
CA ASP A 43 -41.59 -23.93 44.85
C ASP A 43 -40.82 -22.71 45.38
N GLY A 44 -41.52 -21.82 46.07
CA GLY A 44 -40.94 -20.60 46.63
C GLY A 44 -40.63 -19.50 45.60
N TYR A 45 -41.14 -19.58 44.35
CA TYR A 45 -40.96 -18.52 43.35
C TYR A 45 -41.36 -17.14 43.89
N PHE A 46 -42.58 -16.99 44.41
CA PHE A 46 -43.06 -15.71 44.92
C PHE A 46 -42.37 -15.27 46.22
N GLU A 47 -41.93 -16.23 47.04
CA GLU A 47 -41.20 -15.95 48.29
C GLU A 47 -39.79 -15.40 48.04
N ASN A 48 -39.11 -15.95 47.02
CA ASN A 48 -37.74 -15.55 46.67
C ASN A 48 -37.67 -14.43 45.63
N PHE A 49 -38.75 -14.18 44.88
CA PHE A 49 -38.80 -13.18 43.82
C PHE A 49 -38.31 -11.81 44.26
N ASN A 50 -38.79 -11.33 45.42
CA ASN A 50 -38.39 -10.01 45.94
C ASN A 50 -36.89 -9.95 46.26
N LYS A 51 -36.34 -11.00 46.88
CA LYS A 51 -34.89 -11.09 47.19
C LYS A 51 -34.04 -11.13 45.93
N GLU A 52 -34.45 -11.90 44.93
CA GLU A 52 -33.74 -11.96 43.65
C GLU A 52 -33.81 -10.65 42.87
N LEU A 53 -34.95 -9.95 42.96
CA LEU A 53 -35.13 -8.64 42.35
C LEU A 53 -34.22 -7.60 43.00
N GLU A 54 -34.21 -7.52 44.33
CA GLU A 54 -33.33 -6.62 45.08
C GLU A 54 -31.85 -6.87 44.78
N ALA A 55 -31.42 -8.14 44.77
CA ALA A 55 -30.04 -8.51 44.43
C ALA A 55 -29.63 -8.11 43.00
N LYS A 56 -30.57 -8.08 42.05
CA LYS A 56 -30.32 -7.60 40.67
C LYS A 56 -30.28 -6.08 40.58
N LEU A 57 -31.03 -5.39 41.43
CA LEU A 57 -31.06 -3.92 41.48
C LEU A 57 -29.85 -3.33 42.24
N GLU A 58 -29.22 -4.08 43.15
CA GLU A 58 -27.96 -3.70 43.81
C GLU A 58 -26.72 -3.78 42.89
N THR A 59 -26.90 -3.95 41.58
CA THR A 59 -25.78 -3.86 40.64
C THR A 59 -25.28 -2.42 40.56
N LYS A 60 -24.05 -2.19 41.03
CA LYS A 60 -23.35 -0.88 40.96
C LYS A 60 -23.52 -0.28 39.56
N GLU A 61 -24.10 0.93 39.51
CA GLU A 61 -24.21 1.66 38.26
C GLU A 61 -22.84 1.73 37.57
N PRO A 62 -22.74 1.37 36.28
CA PRO A 62 -21.48 1.47 35.56
C PRO A 62 -21.03 2.93 35.59
N LYS A 63 -19.74 3.16 35.90
CA LYS A 63 -19.16 4.51 35.95
C LYS A 63 -19.27 5.16 34.57
N VAL A 64 -20.33 5.92 34.35
CA VAL A 64 -20.54 6.68 33.12
C VAL A 64 -19.63 7.90 33.12
N ILE A 65 -18.74 7.97 32.12
CA ILE A 65 -17.93 9.16 31.85
C ILE A 65 -18.62 10.00 30.78
N ALA A 66 -18.93 11.25 31.09
CA ALA A 66 -19.51 12.18 30.14
C ALA A 66 -18.47 12.58 29.07
N LEU A 67 -18.79 12.38 27.80
CA LEU A 67 -17.97 12.84 26.68
C LEU A 67 -18.06 14.36 26.54
N LYS A 68 -16.95 15.06 26.77
CA LYS A 68 -16.86 16.51 26.57
C LYS A 68 -16.57 16.81 25.09
N SER A 69 -17.40 17.65 24.47
CA SER A 69 -17.23 18.03 23.06
C SER A 69 -16.23 19.17 22.92
N TYR A 70 -15.03 18.87 22.43
CA TYR A 70 -13.92 19.83 22.27
C TYR A 70 -13.97 20.59 20.94
N LYS A 71 -15.15 21.04 20.50
CA LYS A 71 -15.37 21.68 19.18
C LYS A 71 -14.47 22.89 18.93
N LYS A 72 -14.05 23.61 19.98
CA LYS A 72 -13.15 24.78 19.88
C LYS A 72 -11.78 24.43 19.28
N TYR A 73 -11.28 23.23 19.51
CA TYR A 73 -9.98 22.80 19.02
C TYR A 73 -10.05 22.07 17.67
N TYR A 74 -11.26 21.85 17.14
CA TYR A 74 -11.43 21.15 15.87
C TYR A 74 -10.72 21.88 14.72
N TYR A 75 -10.90 23.20 14.63
CA TYR A 75 -10.23 24.01 13.62
C TYR A 75 -8.70 24.06 13.81
N ALA A 76 -8.24 24.08 15.06
CA ALA A 76 -6.80 24.04 15.37
C ALA A 76 -6.18 22.67 15.02
N ALA A 77 -6.87 21.57 15.30
CA ALA A 77 -6.44 20.24 14.91
C ALA A 77 -6.45 20.07 13.38
N ALA A 78 -7.48 20.61 12.71
CA ALA A 78 -7.60 20.58 11.26
C ALA A 78 -6.48 21.38 10.56
N SER A 79 -6.09 22.54 11.10
CA SER A 79 -4.99 23.34 10.54
C SER A 79 -3.64 22.66 10.72
N ILE A 80 -3.39 22.02 11.88
CA ILE A 80 -2.17 21.23 12.12
C ILE A 80 -2.12 20.04 11.15
N ALA A 81 -3.22 19.31 11.01
CA ALA A 81 -3.30 18.20 10.06
C ALA A 81 -3.07 18.66 8.61
N ALA A 82 -3.68 19.77 8.19
CA ALA A 82 -3.47 20.34 6.87
C ALA A 82 -2.00 20.74 6.64
N ALA A 83 -1.35 21.36 7.62
CA ALA A 83 0.06 21.72 7.53
C ALA A 83 0.96 20.49 7.40
N ILE A 84 0.68 19.42 8.15
CA ILE A 84 1.40 18.13 8.05
C ILE A 84 1.18 17.52 6.66
N THR A 85 -0.05 17.48 6.16
CA THR A 85 -0.38 16.95 4.83
C THR A 85 0.34 17.73 3.73
N ILE A 86 0.40 19.06 3.82
CA ILE A 86 1.15 19.90 2.87
C ILE A 86 2.65 19.61 2.96
N ALA A 87 3.22 19.54 4.17
CA ALA A 87 4.65 19.28 4.36
C ALA A 87 5.09 17.92 3.81
N ILE A 88 4.26 16.90 3.97
CA ILE A 88 4.47 15.57 3.39
C ILE A 88 4.30 15.63 1.86
N GLY A 89 3.25 16.29 1.36
CA GLY A 89 2.97 16.43 -0.07
C GLY A 89 4.08 17.14 -0.86
N LEU A 90 4.71 18.16 -0.25
CA LEU A 90 5.84 18.87 -0.87
C LEU A 90 7.12 18.03 -0.96
N ASN A 91 7.29 17.03 -0.09
CA ASN A 91 8.49 16.19 -0.07
C ASN A 91 8.37 14.91 -0.93
N LEU A 92 7.17 14.56 -1.39
CA LEU A 92 6.93 13.30 -2.12
C LEU A 92 7.27 13.34 -3.62
N ASN A 93 7.58 14.52 -4.18
CA ASN A 93 7.79 14.71 -5.62
C ASN A 93 9.24 14.99 -6.04
N LYS A 94 10.23 14.70 -5.20
CA LYS A 94 11.64 14.72 -5.62
C LYS A 94 12.03 13.38 -6.25
N THR A 95 11.40 13.02 -7.35
CA THR A 95 12.03 12.07 -8.27
C THR A 95 13.13 12.85 -9.00
N PRO A 96 14.39 12.36 -9.05
CA PRO A 96 15.35 12.92 -9.98
C PRO A 96 14.71 12.87 -11.37
N GLU A 97 14.70 14.00 -12.05
CA GLU A 97 14.18 14.10 -13.40
C GLU A 97 15.18 13.36 -14.29
N LEU A 98 14.84 12.14 -14.70
CA LEU A 98 15.68 11.33 -15.58
C LEU A 98 15.83 12.08 -16.91
N SER A 99 17.02 12.59 -17.18
CA SER A 99 17.34 13.24 -18.44
C SER A 99 17.65 12.20 -19.51
N PHE A 100 17.49 12.58 -20.77
CA PHE A 100 18.04 11.79 -21.87
C PHE A 100 19.56 11.69 -21.78
N ASP A 101 20.23 12.65 -21.15
CA ASP A 101 21.67 12.62 -20.88
C ASP A 101 22.03 11.44 -19.97
N ASP A 102 21.25 11.21 -18.90
CA ASP A 102 21.48 10.09 -17.97
C ASP A 102 21.31 8.73 -18.66
N LEU A 103 20.41 8.64 -19.66
CA LEU A 103 20.22 7.42 -20.45
C LEU A 103 21.35 7.24 -21.47
N ALA A 104 21.77 8.32 -22.12
CA ALA A 104 22.84 8.29 -23.10
C ALA A 104 24.16 7.85 -22.48
N ASP A 105 24.50 8.37 -21.30
CA ASP A 105 25.73 7.99 -20.58
C ASP A 105 25.72 6.50 -20.23
N VAL A 106 24.61 6.00 -19.67
CA VAL A 106 24.43 4.59 -19.33
C VAL A 106 24.48 3.69 -20.56
N ASP A 107 23.88 4.10 -21.67
CA ASP A 107 23.88 3.33 -22.92
C ASP A 107 25.29 3.29 -23.55
N ILE A 108 26.05 4.38 -23.48
CA ILE A 108 27.44 4.46 -23.96
C ILE A 108 28.35 3.57 -23.11
N GLU A 109 28.27 3.67 -21.78
CA GLU A 109 29.04 2.81 -20.86
C GLU A 109 28.74 1.33 -21.12
N ASN A 110 27.45 0.96 -21.21
CA ASN A 110 27.04 -0.40 -21.50
C ASN A 110 27.52 -0.89 -22.88
N TYR A 111 27.55 -0.01 -23.89
CA TYR A 111 28.06 -0.34 -25.22
C TYR A 111 29.55 -0.71 -25.18
N PHE A 112 30.37 0.04 -24.43
CA PHE A 112 31.80 -0.24 -24.28
C PHE A 112 32.07 -1.48 -23.41
N ASP A 113 31.31 -1.69 -22.34
CA ASP A 113 31.48 -2.86 -21.47
C ASP A 113 31.02 -4.16 -22.14
N SER A 114 29.97 -4.08 -22.97
CA SER A 114 29.39 -5.26 -23.63
C SER A 114 30.08 -5.63 -24.94
N ASN A 115 30.75 -4.67 -25.60
CA ASN A 115 31.61 -4.95 -26.74
C ASN A 115 33.04 -5.15 -26.25
N GLU A 116 33.45 -6.42 -26.17
CA GLU A 116 34.81 -6.84 -25.77
C GLU A 116 35.93 -6.21 -26.64
N SER A 117 35.58 -5.71 -27.82
CA SER A 117 36.47 -4.94 -28.69
C SER A 117 36.56 -3.49 -28.23
N SER A 118 37.50 -3.21 -27.32
CA SER A 118 37.97 -1.84 -27.10
C SER A 118 38.37 -1.21 -28.44
N LEU A 119 38.00 0.04 -28.70
CA LEU A 119 38.43 0.76 -29.91
C LEU A 119 39.96 0.74 -30.02
N SER A 120 40.51 0.25 -31.13
CA SER A 120 41.94 0.34 -31.37
C SER A 120 42.32 1.78 -31.73
N SER A 121 43.58 2.16 -31.52
CA SER A 121 44.07 3.48 -31.93
C SER A 121 43.86 3.76 -33.43
N TYR A 122 43.82 2.69 -34.24
CA TYR A 122 43.56 2.79 -35.68
C TYR A 122 42.08 3.09 -35.96
N ASP A 123 41.15 2.46 -35.23
CA ASP A 123 39.70 2.71 -35.36
C ASP A 123 39.36 4.15 -34.94
N ILE A 124 40.02 4.64 -33.89
CA ILE A 124 39.86 6.02 -33.42
C ILE A 124 40.37 6.98 -34.51
N ALA A 125 41.53 6.70 -35.10
CA ALA A 125 42.13 7.54 -36.14
C ALA A 125 41.30 7.61 -37.43
N GLU A 126 40.48 6.62 -37.73
CA GLU A 126 39.56 6.62 -38.88
C GLU A 126 38.40 7.60 -38.71
N ILE A 127 37.94 7.79 -37.47
CA ILE A 127 36.77 8.62 -37.14
C ILE A 127 37.17 10.06 -36.81
N ILE A 128 38.44 10.29 -36.42
CA ILE A 128 38.97 11.62 -36.13
C ILE A 128 39.06 12.43 -37.45
N PRO A 129 38.38 13.58 -37.58
CA PRO A 129 38.53 14.46 -38.74
C PRO A 129 39.85 15.23 -38.66
N VAL A 130 40.93 14.60 -39.14
CA VAL A 130 42.30 15.14 -39.08
C VAL A 130 42.43 16.47 -39.83
N ASP A 131 41.56 16.74 -40.80
CA ASP A 131 41.50 17.98 -41.57
C ASP A 131 40.86 19.15 -40.81
N GLU A 132 40.05 18.87 -39.79
CA GLU A 132 39.43 19.87 -38.91
C GLU A 132 40.20 20.06 -37.59
N LEU A 133 41.16 19.18 -37.27
CA LEU A 133 42.01 19.31 -36.10
C LEU A 133 43.03 20.44 -36.27
N GLU A 134 42.90 21.50 -35.48
CA GLU A 134 43.98 22.47 -35.34
C GLU A 134 45.09 21.88 -34.47
N ILE A 135 46.35 22.04 -34.89
CA ILE A 135 47.53 21.58 -34.14
C ILE A 135 47.53 22.13 -32.69
N TYR A 136 46.92 23.30 -32.49
CA TYR A 136 46.75 23.90 -31.17
C TYR A 136 45.80 23.09 -30.26
N ASP A 137 44.73 22.50 -30.78
CA ASP A 137 43.76 21.75 -29.96
C ASP A 137 44.39 20.48 -29.36
N VAL A 138 45.33 19.85 -30.05
CA VAL A 138 46.04 18.66 -29.57
C VAL A 138 47.11 19.02 -28.53
N ILE A 139 47.76 20.19 -28.69
CA ILE A 139 48.83 20.64 -27.79
C ILE A 139 48.27 21.28 -26.51
N ASP A 140 47.16 22.02 -26.60
CA ASP A 140 46.55 22.73 -25.46
C ASP A 140 45.70 21.81 -24.57
N ASN A 141 45.16 20.72 -25.13
CA ASN A 141 44.58 19.62 -24.34
C ASN A 141 45.70 18.74 -23.72
N HIS A 142 46.51 19.37 -22.88
CA HIS A 142 47.43 18.80 -21.91
C HIS A 142 48.00 17.41 -22.25
N LEU A 143 48.81 17.35 -23.32
CA LEU A 143 49.81 16.31 -23.44
C LEU A 143 50.84 16.55 -22.32
N SER A 144 50.71 15.83 -21.21
CA SER A 144 51.61 16.00 -20.08
C SER A 144 53.01 15.48 -20.41
N ASP A 145 54.04 16.17 -19.94
CA ASP A 145 55.44 15.73 -20.11
C ASP A 145 55.65 14.31 -19.56
N GLU A 146 54.91 13.93 -18.51
CA GLU A 146 54.92 12.59 -17.93
C GLU A 146 54.43 11.53 -18.92
N ASN A 147 53.31 11.79 -19.60
CA ASN A 147 52.77 10.86 -20.61
C ASN A 147 53.72 10.72 -21.80
N VAL A 148 54.37 11.81 -22.21
CA VAL A 148 55.36 11.80 -23.30
C VAL A 148 56.59 10.99 -22.89
N MET A 149 57.09 11.20 -21.67
CA MET A 149 58.25 10.48 -21.16
C MET A 149 57.97 8.97 -21.04
N ASP A 150 56.81 8.60 -20.50
CA ASP A 150 56.41 7.19 -20.34
C ASP A 150 56.23 6.49 -21.69
N TYR A 151 55.66 7.18 -22.69
CA TYR A 151 55.58 6.64 -24.05
C TYR A 151 56.97 6.42 -24.65
N LEU A 152 57.86 7.41 -24.54
CA LEU A 152 59.22 7.30 -25.08
C LEU A 152 60.05 6.23 -24.39
N GLU A 153 59.90 6.04 -23.08
CA GLU A 153 60.59 4.99 -22.32
C GLU A 153 60.11 3.59 -22.73
N ASN A 154 58.78 3.39 -22.82
CA ASN A 154 58.21 2.08 -23.13
C ASN A 154 58.35 1.67 -24.60
N ASN A 155 58.64 2.61 -25.50
CA ASN A 155 58.80 2.34 -26.94
C ASN A 155 60.23 2.61 -27.42
N ILE A 156 61.19 2.83 -26.51
CA ILE A 156 62.57 3.18 -26.89
C ILE A 156 63.24 2.08 -27.73
N ASP A 157 62.89 0.82 -27.45
CA ASP A 157 63.42 -0.36 -28.12
C ASP A 157 63.02 -0.42 -29.62
N ASP A 158 61.82 0.07 -29.98
CA ASP A 158 61.34 0.13 -31.37
C ASP A 158 62.13 1.16 -32.21
N PHE A 159 62.66 2.21 -31.56
CA PHE A 159 63.48 3.22 -32.22
C PHE A 159 64.93 2.76 -32.42
N ASP A 160 65.45 1.88 -31.55
CA ASP A 160 66.77 1.29 -31.71
C ASP A 160 66.84 0.36 -32.94
N GLU A 161 65.74 -0.28 -33.33
CA GLU A 161 65.64 -1.09 -34.57
C GLU A 161 65.68 -0.23 -35.85
N LEU A 162 65.29 1.06 -35.75
CA LEU A 162 65.38 2.05 -36.84
C LEU A 162 66.73 2.76 -36.91
N ASN A 163 67.63 2.52 -35.96
CA ASN A 163 69.00 3.02 -36.04
C ASN A 163 69.76 2.19 -37.09
N ILE A 164 69.59 2.55 -38.37
CA ILE A 164 70.36 1.99 -39.47
C ILE A 164 71.83 2.22 -39.15
N GLU A 165 72.55 1.14 -38.80
CA GLU A 165 73.99 1.12 -38.76
C GLU A 165 74.51 1.85 -40.00
N SER A 166 75.17 2.99 -39.75
CA SER A 166 75.94 3.68 -40.77
C SER A 166 77.15 2.78 -41.07
N ASN A 167 76.94 1.81 -41.94
CA ASN A 167 78.02 1.04 -42.54
C ASN A 167 78.76 1.94 -43.53
N GLU A 168 80.07 2.00 -43.33
CA GLU A 168 81.10 2.49 -44.26
C GLU A 168 80.87 2.06 -45.72
#